data_AF-A0A7W1RVF2-F1
#
_entry.id   AF-A0A7W1RVF2-F1
#
_cell.length_a   1.000
_cell.length_b   1.000
_cell.length_c   1.000
_cell.angle_alpha   90.00
_cell.angle_beta   90.00
_cell.angle_gamma   90.00
#
_symmetry.space_group_name_H-M   'P 1'
#
loop_
_entity.id
_entity.type
_entity.pdbx_description
1 polymer ?
#
loop_
_entity_poly.entity_id
_entity_poly.type
_entity_poly.pdbx_seq_one_letter_code
_entity_poly.pdbx_strand_id
1 'polypeptide(L)'
;VSIRCERGAEIARLLGFHEETASAIRALDEHWNGRGHPDGLRGAQIPLLARIACLAQTVDVFASERGVDAAYAVAAERRGRWFDPAVVDALVSFRSDRVFWANLRDADVASLDPGERPEAVDELRLDRIAEAFARVIDAKSPYTHRHSERVAEIAVEIGATLGCSDEALRELRRAGLLHDIGKLGVPNTILDKPGALDAEERRIVEQHPRHSEEILARVAAFAAISEIAGAHHERLDGSGYPDGRRVEQLSLAMRILAVADVFEAMTAERPYRTAMTTERALDLIRKEAGLQLCAVCVGALEQTFASGETPVRLSVPA
;
A
#
# COMPACT_ATOMS: atom_id res chain seq x y z
N VAL A 1 -5.83 -17.90 3.96
CA VAL A 1 -5.77 -18.12 2.49
C VAL A 1 -6.97 -17.49 1.79
N SER A 2 -8.22 -17.90 2.12
CA SER A 2 -9.43 -17.33 1.49
C SER A 2 -9.46 -15.78 1.48
N ILE A 3 -9.35 -15.13 2.65
CA ILE A 3 -9.35 -13.65 2.76
C ILE A 3 -8.30 -12.97 1.87
N ARG A 4 -7.11 -13.57 1.69
CA ARG A 4 -6.05 -13.02 0.82
C ARG A 4 -6.47 -13.07 -0.65
N CYS A 5 -7.00 -14.21 -1.08
CA CYS A 5 -7.44 -14.45 -2.45
C CYS A 5 -8.59 -13.54 -2.85
N GLU A 6 -9.58 -13.38 -1.96
CA GLU A 6 -10.74 -12.52 -2.23
C GLU A 6 -10.34 -11.04 -2.31
N ARG A 7 -9.55 -10.56 -1.35
CA ARG A 7 -9.06 -9.18 -1.33
C ARG A 7 -8.20 -8.87 -2.55
N GLY A 8 -7.27 -9.76 -2.92
CA GLY A 8 -6.43 -9.56 -4.09
C GLY A 8 -7.24 -9.41 -5.38
N ALA A 9 -8.29 -10.23 -5.54
CA ALA A 9 -9.18 -10.14 -6.69
C ALA A 9 -10.05 -8.86 -6.68
N GLU A 10 -10.53 -8.43 -5.51
CA GLU A 10 -11.26 -7.17 -5.36
C GLU A 10 -10.38 -5.97 -5.74
N ILE A 11 -9.14 -5.93 -5.25
CA ILE A 11 -8.15 -4.89 -5.58
C ILE A 11 -7.88 -4.86 -7.09
N ALA A 12 -7.70 -6.01 -7.73
CA ALA A 12 -7.50 -6.05 -9.18
C ALA A 12 -8.68 -5.46 -9.96
N ARG A 13 -9.92 -5.71 -9.52
CA ARG A 13 -11.11 -5.09 -10.12
C ARG A 13 -11.15 -3.58 -9.90
N LEU A 14 -10.80 -3.10 -8.70
CA LEU A 14 -10.72 -1.68 -8.40
C LEU A 14 -9.69 -0.95 -9.27
N LEU A 15 -8.59 -1.62 -9.58
CA LEU A 15 -7.55 -1.12 -10.50
C LEU A 15 -7.96 -1.18 -11.99
N GLY A 16 -9.15 -1.71 -12.29
CA GLY A 16 -9.67 -1.81 -13.65
C GLY A 16 -9.09 -2.96 -14.47
N PHE A 17 -8.46 -3.96 -13.84
CA PHE A 17 -8.02 -5.14 -14.56
C PHE A 17 -9.20 -6.00 -15.03
N HIS A 18 -8.99 -6.73 -16.13
CA HIS A 18 -9.97 -7.66 -16.68
C HIS A 18 -10.35 -8.76 -15.65
N GLU A 19 -11.58 -9.27 -15.74
CA GLU A 19 -12.08 -10.29 -14.81
C GLU A 19 -11.25 -11.58 -14.83
N GLU A 20 -10.62 -11.89 -15.97
CA GLU A 20 -9.68 -13.02 -16.08
C GLU A 20 -8.48 -12.86 -15.12
N THR A 21 -7.94 -11.64 -14.98
CA THR A 21 -6.85 -11.34 -14.05
C THR A 21 -7.32 -11.44 -12.61
N ALA A 22 -8.47 -10.83 -12.28
CA ALA A 22 -9.03 -10.90 -10.93
C ALA A 22 -9.35 -12.35 -10.51
N SER A 23 -9.95 -13.13 -11.40
CA SER A 23 -10.23 -14.55 -11.19
C SER A 23 -8.94 -15.37 -11.03
N ALA A 24 -7.89 -15.05 -11.78
CA ALA A 24 -6.60 -15.70 -11.65
C ALA A 24 -5.94 -15.44 -10.29
N ILE A 25 -6.00 -14.19 -9.79
CA ILE A 25 -5.48 -13.83 -8.47
C ILE A 25 -6.26 -14.57 -7.37
N ARG A 26 -7.60 -14.68 -7.49
CA ARG A 26 -8.42 -15.45 -6.54
C ARG A 26 -8.01 -16.93 -6.49
N ALA A 27 -7.73 -17.52 -7.64
CA ALA A 27 -7.43 -18.95 -7.76
C ALA A 27 -5.92 -19.28 -7.63
N LEU A 28 -5.08 -18.34 -7.18
CA LEU A 28 -3.62 -18.50 -7.17
C LEU A 28 -3.14 -19.69 -6.32
N ASP A 29 -3.84 -19.98 -5.21
CA ASP A 29 -3.51 -21.07 -4.29
C ASP A 29 -4.29 -22.37 -4.59
N GLU A 30 -5.00 -22.42 -5.72
CA GLU A 30 -5.64 -23.64 -6.18
C GLU A 30 -4.58 -24.63 -6.68
N HIS A 31 -4.80 -25.92 -6.42
CA HIS A 31 -3.88 -26.99 -6.80
C HIS A 31 -4.54 -27.89 -7.82
N TRP A 32 -3.78 -28.32 -8.82
CA TRP A 32 -4.27 -29.16 -9.94
C TRP A 32 -5.11 -30.37 -9.50
N ASN A 33 -4.80 -30.97 -8.35
CA ASN A 33 -5.51 -32.12 -7.80
C ASN A 33 -6.79 -31.80 -7.00
N GLY A 34 -7.20 -30.54 -6.88
CA GLY A 34 -8.36 -30.11 -6.09
C GLY A 34 -8.14 -30.01 -4.58
N ARG A 35 -6.88 -30.03 -4.12
CA ARG A 35 -6.52 -29.84 -2.70
C ARG A 35 -6.03 -28.42 -2.38
N GLY A 36 -6.21 -27.50 -3.31
CA GLY A 36 -5.91 -26.09 -3.11
C GLY A 36 -7.08 -25.37 -2.46
N HIS A 37 -6.88 -24.07 -2.25
CA HIS A 37 -7.85 -23.17 -1.64
C HIS A 37 -8.01 -21.95 -2.57
N PRO A 38 -9.11 -21.19 -2.48
CA PRO A 38 -10.21 -21.31 -1.50
C PRO A 38 -11.37 -22.22 -1.89
N ASP A 39 -11.58 -22.46 -3.19
CA ASP A 39 -12.80 -23.04 -3.74
C ASP A 39 -12.63 -24.54 -4.08
N GLY A 40 -11.40 -25.06 -4.05
CA GLY A 40 -11.11 -26.49 -4.28
C GLY A 40 -11.19 -26.87 -5.75
N LEU A 41 -10.89 -25.92 -6.63
CA LEU A 41 -10.94 -26.09 -8.08
C LEU A 41 -9.94 -27.17 -8.54
N ARG A 42 -10.33 -27.96 -9.55
CA ARG A 42 -9.49 -29.06 -10.05
C ARG A 42 -9.24 -28.95 -11.55
N GLY A 43 -8.00 -29.24 -11.95
CA GLY A 43 -7.64 -29.32 -13.35
C GLY A 43 -7.89 -28.01 -14.10
N ALA A 44 -8.57 -28.11 -15.24
CA ALA A 44 -8.90 -26.97 -16.09
C ALA A 44 -9.97 -26.02 -15.51
N GLN A 45 -10.59 -26.36 -14.37
CA GLN A 45 -11.44 -25.40 -13.64
C GLN A 45 -10.62 -24.24 -13.06
N ILE A 46 -9.32 -24.45 -12.86
CA ILE A 46 -8.40 -23.40 -12.41
C ILE A 46 -8.06 -22.52 -13.63
N PRO A 47 -8.24 -21.18 -13.56
CA PRO A 47 -7.83 -20.26 -14.62
C PRO A 47 -6.39 -20.52 -15.07
N LEU A 48 -6.12 -20.41 -16.37
CA LEU A 48 -4.77 -20.68 -16.92
C LEU A 48 -3.72 -19.76 -16.30
N LEU A 49 -4.03 -18.48 -16.16
CA LEU A 49 -3.13 -17.49 -15.54
C LEU A 49 -2.79 -17.86 -14.09
N ALA A 50 -3.75 -18.37 -13.31
CA ALA A 50 -3.50 -18.85 -11.94
C ALA A 50 -2.56 -20.06 -11.92
N ARG A 51 -2.74 -21.01 -12.84
CA ARG A 51 -1.86 -22.18 -12.99
C ARG A 51 -0.42 -21.78 -13.33
N ILE A 52 -0.26 -20.82 -14.23
CA ILE A 52 1.05 -20.26 -14.60
C ILE A 52 1.68 -19.53 -13.40
N ALA A 53 0.95 -18.61 -12.77
CA ALA A 53 1.45 -17.84 -11.63
C ALA A 53 1.82 -18.72 -10.43
N CYS A 54 1.03 -19.76 -10.15
CA CYS A 54 1.30 -20.71 -9.07
C CYS A 54 2.59 -21.50 -9.27
N LEU A 55 2.87 -21.93 -10.51
CA LEU A 55 4.15 -22.54 -10.85
C LEU A 55 5.28 -21.52 -10.76
N ALA A 56 5.11 -20.34 -11.37
CA ALA A 56 6.12 -19.30 -11.44
C ALA A 56 6.61 -18.84 -10.04
N GLN A 57 5.69 -18.58 -9.09
CA GLN A 57 6.06 -18.18 -7.72
C GLN A 57 6.87 -19.26 -7.01
N THR A 58 6.56 -20.54 -7.24
CA THR A 58 7.31 -21.63 -6.61
C THR A 58 8.70 -21.76 -7.24
N VAL A 59 8.75 -21.67 -8.57
CA VAL A 59 9.99 -21.76 -9.33
C VAL A 59 10.95 -20.64 -8.95
N ASP A 60 10.46 -19.40 -8.82
CA ASP A 60 11.26 -18.24 -8.43
C ASP A 60 11.90 -18.41 -7.04
N VAL A 61 11.10 -18.80 -6.03
CA VAL A 61 11.60 -19.06 -4.67
C VAL A 61 12.68 -20.14 -4.65
N PHE A 62 12.45 -21.28 -5.33
CA PHE A 62 13.44 -22.36 -5.33
C PHE A 62 14.68 -22.01 -6.17
N ALA A 63 14.53 -21.29 -7.28
CA ALA A 63 15.65 -20.84 -8.09
C ALA A 63 16.52 -19.83 -7.35
N SER A 64 15.91 -18.91 -6.61
CA SER A 64 16.62 -17.87 -5.85
C SER A 64 17.37 -18.44 -4.64
N GLU A 65 16.77 -19.37 -3.90
CA GLU A 65 17.36 -19.96 -2.69
C GLU A 65 18.30 -21.15 -2.96
N ARG A 66 17.98 -21.99 -3.95
CA ARG A 66 18.62 -23.32 -4.15
C ARG A 66 19.10 -23.58 -5.57
N GLY A 67 18.94 -22.61 -6.47
CA GLY A 67 19.37 -22.70 -7.86
C GLY A 67 18.33 -23.34 -8.80
N VAL A 68 18.56 -23.15 -10.09
CA VAL A 68 17.63 -23.50 -11.18
C VAL A 68 17.26 -24.99 -11.18
N ASP A 69 18.22 -25.89 -10.95
CA ASP A 69 17.94 -27.33 -10.92
C ASP A 69 16.98 -27.74 -9.79
N ALA A 70 17.03 -27.07 -8.64
CA ALA A 70 16.09 -27.29 -7.54
C ALA A 70 14.67 -26.84 -7.91
N ALA A 71 14.55 -25.74 -8.67
CA ALA A 71 13.27 -25.26 -9.18
C ALA A 71 12.63 -26.27 -10.15
N TYR A 72 13.42 -26.87 -11.05
CA TYR A 72 12.95 -27.95 -11.92
C TYR A 72 12.57 -29.21 -11.14
N ALA A 73 13.36 -29.58 -10.14
CA ALA A 73 13.08 -30.75 -9.31
C ALA A 73 11.74 -30.60 -8.57
N VAL A 74 11.46 -29.44 -7.95
CA VAL A 74 10.19 -29.22 -7.24
C VAL A 74 9.01 -29.16 -8.20
N ALA A 75 9.18 -28.56 -9.39
CA ALA A 75 8.15 -28.53 -10.43
C ALA A 75 7.78 -29.94 -10.89
N ALA A 76 8.78 -30.80 -11.15
CA ALA A 76 8.58 -32.19 -11.55
C ALA A 76 7.93 -33.01 -10.42
N GLU A 77 8.39 -32.87 -9.18
CA GLU A 77 7.87 -33.60 -8.02
C GLU A 77 6.39 -33.29 -7.79
N ARG A 78 5.97 -32.04 -7.98
CA ARG A 78 4.59 -31.58 -7.75
C ARG A 78 3.70 -31.58 -8.99
N ARG A 79 4.22 -32.00 -10.16
CA ARG A 79 3.48 -32.13 -11.42
C ARG A 79 2.26 -33.04 -11.25
N GLY A 80 1.08 -32.58 -11.68
CA GLY A 80 -0.18 -33.31 -11.53
C GLY A 80 -0.75 -33.33 -10.10
N ARG A 81 -0.05 -32.75 -9.12
CA ARG A 81 -0.55 -32.53 -7.75
C ARG A 81 -0.89 -31.06 -7.54
N TRP A 82 0.12 -30.21 -7.53
CA TRP A 82 -0.05 -28.76 -7.40
C TRP A 82 -0.12 -28.12 -8.77
N PHE A 83 0.79 -28.51 -9.67
CA PHE A 83 0.96 -27.86 -10.95
C PHE A 83 0.29 -28.63 -12.07
N ASP A 84 -0.25 -27.86 -13.03
CA ASP A 84 -0.72 -28.37 -14.31
C ASP A 84 0.44 -29.04 -15.07
N PRO A 85 0.31 -30.32 -15.45
CA PRO A 85 1.26 -31.01 -16.31
C PRO A 85 1.73 -30.21 -17.54
N ALA A 86 0.82 -29.55 -18.26
CA ALA A 86 1.15 -28.82 -19.48
C ALA A 86 1.99 -27.56 -19.20
N VAL A 87 1.74 -26.89 -18.07
CA VAL A 87 2.49 -25.70 -17.65
C VAL A 87 3.90 -26.10 -17.18
N VAL A 88 4.03 -27.25 -16.50
CA VAL A 88 5.35 -27.81 -16.16
C VAL A 88 6.13 -28.20 -17.43
N ASP A 89 5.46 -28.80 -18.41
CA ASP A 89 6.10 -29.17 -19.68
C ASP A 89 6.57 -27.93 -20.45
N ALA A 90 5.81 -26.83 -20.40
CA ALA A 90 6.23 -25.52 -20.92
C ALA A 90 7.49 -24.99 -20.19
N LEU A 91 7.54 -25.03 -18.85
CA LEU A 91 8.73 -24.67 -18.07
C LEU A 91 9.97 -25.49 -18.47
N VAL A 92 9.78 -26.79 -18.71
CA VAL A 92 10.86 -27.71 -19.13
C VAL A 92 11.36 -27.38 -20.54
N SER A 93 10.50 -26.90 -21.43
CA SER A 93 10.87 -26.61 -22.82
C SER A 93 12.00 -25.59 -22.97
N PHE A 94 12.15 -24.67 -22.01
CA PHE A 94 13.22 -23.66 -21.99
C PHE A 94 14.27 -23.89 -20.90
N ARG A 95 14.40 -25.12 -20.36
CA ARG A 95 15.39 -25.45 -19.31
C ARG A 95 16.84 -25.12 -19.69
N SER A 96 17.17 -25.25 -20.96
CA SER A 96 18.52 -24.96 -21.46
C SER A 96 18.77 -23.48 -21.76
N ASP A 97 17.77 -22.61 -21.60
CA ASP A 97 17.91 -21.17 -21.84
C ASP A 97 18.65 -20.48 -20.69
N ARG A 98 19.98 -20.46 -20.79
CA ARG A 98 20.83 -19.81 -19.79
C ARG A 98 20.66 -18.29 -19.76
N VAL A 99 20.22 -17.67 -20.85
CA VAL A 99 20.06 -16.22 -20.94
C VAL A 99 18.84 -15.80 -20.13
N PHE A 100 17.72 -16.51 -20.29
CA PHE A 100 16.54 -16.32 -19.46
C PHE A 100 16.87 -16.39 -17.96
N TRP A 101 17.52 -17.46 -17.52
CA TRP A 101 17.84 -17.67 -16.10
C TRP A 101 18.86 -16.68 -15.54
N ALA A 102 19.84 -16.27 -16.36
CA ALA A 102 20.81 -15.24 -15.95
C ALA A 102 20.14 -13.89 -15.77
N ASN A 103 19.17 -13.55 -16.62
CA ASN A 103 18.51 -12.26 -16.61
C ASN A 103 17.27 -12.20 -15.71
N LEU A 104 16.75 -13.32 -15.22
CA LEU A 104 15.49 -13.36 -14.45
C LEU A 104 15.46 -12.40 -13.25
N ARG A 105 16.62 -12.16 -12.60
CA ARG A 105 16.72 -11.25 -11.44
C ARG A 105 16.78 -9.78 -11.80
N ASP A 106 17.33 -9.48 -12.98
CA ASP A 106 17.58 -8.11 -13.45
C ASP A 106 16.57 -7.71 -14.55
N ALA A 107 15.64 -8.60 -14.89
CA ALA A 107 14.66 -8.38 -15.94
C ALA A 107 13.68 -7.29 -15.52
N ASP A 108 13.58 -6.25 -16.33
CA ASP A 108 12.49 -5.30 -16.24
C ASP A 108 11.22 -5.99 -16.74
N VAL A 109 10.31 -6.31 -15.82
CA VAL A 109 9.03 -6.95 -16.13
C VAL A 109 8.21 -6.10 -17.11
N ALA A 110 8.35 -4.77 -17.08
CA ALA A 110 7.67 -3.89 -18.03
C ALA A 110 8.16 -4.10 -19.47
N SER A 111 9.41 -4.51 -19.66
CA SER A 111 9.97 -4.83 -20.99
C SER A 111 9.45 -6.16 -21.57
N LEU A 112 8.82 -7.00 -20.74
CA LEU A 112 8.24 -8.28 -21.13
C LEU A 112 6.76 -8.15 -21.54
N ASP A 113 6.15 -6.99 -21.34
CA ASP A 113 4.78 -6.73 -21.77
C ASP A 113 4.72 -6.77 -23.32
N PRO A 114 3.89 -7.65 -23.93
CA PRO A 114 3.80 -7.81 -25.37
C PRO A 114 3.23 -6.58 -26.11
N GLY A 115 2.87 -5.51 -25.40
CA GLY A 115 2.74 -4.19 -25.99
C GLY A 115 1.32 -3.64 -25.99
N GLU A 116 0.64 -3.67 -24.85
CA GLU A 116 -0.33 -2.60 -24.64
C GLU A 116 0.44 -1.29 -24.50
N ARG A 117 0.15 -0.34 -25.40
CA ARG A 117 0.64 1.03 -25.23
C ARG A 117 0.25 1.46 -23.81
N PRO A 118 1.13 2.14 -23.05
CA PRO A 118 0.69 2.72 -21.79
C PRO A 118 -0.51 3.61 -22.11
N GLU A 119 -1.71 3.16 -21.74
CA GLU A 119 -2.89 4.00 -21.79
C GLU A 119 -2.56 5.20 -20.91
N ALA A 120 -2.77 6.40 -21.43
CA ALA A 120 -2.65 7.60 -20.61
C ALA A 120 -3.59 7.43 -19.41
N VAL A 121 -3.00 7.31 -18.22
CA VAL A 121 -3.75 7.23 -16.97
C VAL A 121 -4.25 8.63 -16.69
N ASP A 122 -5.56 8.83 -16.78
CA ASP A 122 -6.16 10.10 -16.40
C ASP A 122 -6.17 10.27 -14.87
N GLU A 123 -6.49 11.47 -14.43
CA GLU A 123 -6.54 11.84 -13.02
C GLU A 123 -7.53 11.00 -12.21
N LEU A 124 -8.66 10.63 -12.80
CA LEU A 124 -9.68 9.81 -12.14
C LEU A 124 -9.16 8.39 -11.90
N ARG A 125 -8.43 7.83 -12.87
CA ARG A 125 -7.82 6.52 -12.75
C ARG A 125 -6.67 6.54 -11.75
N LEU A 126 -5.87 7.60 -11.69
CA LEU A 126 -4.86 7.79 -10.64
C LEU A 126 -5.48 7.84 -9.24
N ASP A 127 -6.61 8.52 -9.08
CA ASP A 127 -7.34 8.57 -7.80
C ASP A 127 -7.83 7.19 -7.38
N ARG A 128 -8.39 6.40 -8.30
CA ARG A 128 -8.80 5.00 -8.05
C ARG A 128 -7.62 4.10 -7.70
N ILE A 129 -6.47 4.29 -8.35
CA ILE A 129 -5.24 3.57 -8.02
C ILE A 129 -4.82 3.90 -6.59
N ALA A 130 -4.77 5.17 -6.22
CA ALA A 130 -4.41 5.59 -4.86
C ALA A 130 -5.36 4.99 -3.81
N GLU A 131 -6.67 4.99 -4.07
CA GLU A 131 -7.69 4.38 -3.20
C GLU A 131 -7.52 2.86 -3.07
N ALA A 132 -7.26 2.16 -4.18
CA ALA A 132 -7.04 0.72 -4.16
C ALA A 132 -5.78 0.37 -3.34
N PHE A 133 -4.69 1.13 -3.49
CA PHE A 133 -3.47 0.93 -2.70
C PHE A 133 -3.66 1.31 -1.23
N ALA A 134 -4.42 2.35 -0.91
CA ALA A 134 -4.79 2.67 0.48
C ALA A 134 -5.44 1.48 1.19
N ARG A 135 -6.34 0.75 0.50
CA ARG A 135 -6.94 -0.48 1.04
C ARG A 135 -5.93 -1.61 1.25
N VAL A 136 -4.93 -1.73 0.37
CA VAL A 136 -3.82 -2.70 0.54
C VAL A 136 -2.99 -2.37 1.78
N ILE A 137 -2.63 -1.09 1.92
CA ILE A 137 -1.85 -0.56 3.04
C ILE A 137 -2.61 -0.79 4.35
N ASP A 138 -3.85 -0.33 4.42
CA ASP A 138 -4.69 -0.45 5.62
C ASP A 138 -5.00 -1.91 5.98
N ALA A 139 -5.00 -2.83 5.01
CA ALA A 139 -5.19 -4.26 5.26
C ALA A 139 -3.97 -4.95 5.88
N LYS A 140 -2.80 -4.30 5.89
CA LYS A 140 -1.55 -4.83 6.46
C LYS A 140 -1.64 -5.06 7.96
N SER A 141 -2.38 -4.21 8.66
CA SER A 141 -2.64 -4.31 10.11
C SER A 141 -4.15 -4.27 10.37
N PRO A 142 -4.69 -5.07 11.31
CA PRO A 142 -6.09 -4.96 11.70
C PRO A 142 -6.46 -3.61 12.33
N TYR A 143 -5.47 -2.80 12.71
CA TYR A 143 -5.68 -1.53 13.43
C TYR A 143 -5.79 -0.31 12.51
N THR A 144 -5.50 -0.47 11.22
CA THR A 144 -5.44 0.62 10.24
C THR A 144 -6.67 0.69 9.34
N HIS A 145 -7.78 0.02 9.69
CA HIS A 145 -8.95 -0.01 8.80
C HIS A 145 -9.48 1.40 8.48
N ARG A 146 -9.43 1.77 7.19
CA ARG A 146 -9.82 3.08 6.64
C ARG A 146 -9.02 4.26 7.24
N HIS A 147 -7.84 4.00 7.79
CA HIS A 147 -6.96 5.04 8.34
C HIS A 147 -6.53 6.00 7.24
N SER A 148 -5.97 5.46 6.15
CA SER A 148 -5.47 6.26 5.03
C SER A 148 -6.58 7.12 4.40
N GLU A 149 -7.80 6.58 4.29
CA GLU A 149 -8.97 7.34 3.82
C GLU A 149 -9.30 8.53 4.74
N ARG A 150 -9.34 8.30 6.06
CA ARG A 150 -9.66 9.36 7.04
C ARG A 150 -8.58 10.44 7.09
N VAL A 151 -7.30 10.06 7.04
CA VAL A 151 -6.18 11.00 6.97
C VAL A 151 -6.30 11.87 5.72
N ALA A 152 -6.60 11.27 4.56
CA ALA A 152 -6.81 12.01 3.31
C ALA A 152 -8.00 12.97 3.40
N GLU A 153 -9.14 12.55 3.95
CA GLU A 153 -10.30 13.42 4.18
C GLU A 153 -9.94 14.62 5.06
N ILE A 154 -9.32 14.38 6.23
CA ILE A 154 -8.90 15.45 7.15
C ILE A 154 -7.90 16.41 6.48
N ALA A 155 -6.93 15.89 5.74
CA ALA A 155 -5.92 16.71 5.06
C ALA A 155 -6.56 17.62 3.99
N VAL A 156 -7.53 17.11 3.23
CA VAL A 156 -8.29 17.90 2.24
C VAL A 156 -9.09 19.00 2.92
N GLU A 157 -9.78 18.71 4.02
CA GLU A 157 -10.56 19.73 4.75
C GLU A 157 -9.69 20.85 5.33
N ILE A 158 -8.54 20.50 5.91
CA ILE A 158 -7.55 21.49 6.37
C ILE A 158 -7.08 22.34 5.17
N GLY A 159 -6.71 21.70 4.06
CA GLY A 159 -6.25 22.40 2.86
C GLY A 159 -7.31 23.34 2.27
N ALA A 160 -8.57 22.91 2.23
CA ALA A 160 -9.69 23.69 1.72
C ALA A 160 -9.95 24.92 2.60
N THR A 161 -9.92 24.73 3.93
CA THR A 161 -10.04 25.81 4.92
C THR A 161 -8.91 26.85 4.76
N LEU A 162 -7.71 26.42 4.36
CA LEU A 162 -6.57 27.28 4.09
C LEU A 162 -6.55 27.88 2.67
N GLY A 163 -7.54 27.56 1.82
CA GLY A 163 -7.64 28.10 0.46
C GLY A 163 -6.70 27.47 -0.56
N CYS A 164 -6.31 26.20 -0.37
CA CYS A 164 -5.57 25.45 -1.38
C CYS A 164 -6.36 25.30 -2.69
N SER A 165 -5.66 25.21 -3.83
CA SER A 165 -6.28 24.95 -5.13
C SER A 165 -6.77 23.50 -5.25
N ASP A 166 -7.72 23.24 -6.16
CA ASP A 166 -8.23 21.89 -6.43
C ASP A 166 -7.12 20.87 -6.76
N GLU A 167 -6.07 21.33 -7.46
CA GLU A 167 -4.88 20.53 -7.77
C GLU A 167 -4.12 20.14 -6.49
N ALA A 168 -3.83 21.12 -5.61
CA ALA A 168 -3.16 20.87 -4.34
C ALA A 168 -4.01 20.01 -3.39
N LEU A 169 -5.33 20.15 -3.40
CA LEU A 169 -6.25 19.30 -2.65
C LEU A 169 -6.20 17.84 -3.15
N ARG A 170 -6.12 17.64 -4.47
CA ARG A 170 -5.97 16.29 -5.04
C ARG A 170 -4.63 15.67 -4.68
N GLU A 171 -3.55 16.44 -4.73
CA GLU A 171 -2.23 16.00 -4.28
C GLU A 171 -2.23 15.62 -2.80
N LEU A 172 -2.82 16.45 -1.93
CA LEU A 172 -3.00 16.16 -0.50
C LEU A 172 -3.80 14.88 -0.28
N ARG A 173 -4.89 14.69 -1.03
CA ARG A 173 -5.69 13.48 -0.95
C ARG A 173 -4.87 12.23 -1.29
N ARG A 174 -4.15 12.26 -2.42
CA ARG A 174 -3.29 11.14 -2.85
C ARG A 174 -2.15 10.89 -1.86
N ALA A 175 -1.52 11.95 -1.35
CA ALA A 175 -0.50 11.85 -0.33
C ALA A 175 -1.06 11.19 0.94
N GLY A 176 -2.23 11.62 1.41
CA GLY A 176 -2.90 11.01 2.57
C GLY A 176 -3.26 9.54 2.35
N LEU A 177 -3.72 9.15 1.17
CA LEU A 177 -4.03 7.76 0.84
C LEU A 177 -2.78 6.85 0.79
N LEU A 178 -1.62 7.41 0.43
CA LEU A 178 -0.40 6.66 0.13
C LEU A 178 0.74 6.88 1.13
N HIS A 179 0.56 7.75 2.13
CA HIS A 179 1.62 8.15 3.07
C HIS A 179 2.28 6.96 3.79
N ASP A 180 1.51 5.90 3.97
CA ASP A 180 1.87 4.70 4.70
C ASP A 180 2.31 3.53 3.82
N ILE A 181 2.51 3.71 2.51
CA ILE A 181 2.86 2.60 1.60
C ILE A 181 4.14 1.85 2.02
N GLY A 182 5.07 2.54 2.66
CA GLY A 182 6.28 1.96 3.25
C GLY A 182 6.01 0.93 4.37
N LYS A 183 4.84 0.95 5.03
CA LYS A 183 4.46 -0.05 6.05
C LYS A 183 4.36 -1.46 5.47
N LEU A 184 4.21 -1.61 4.15
CA LEU A 184 4.24 -2.92 3.49
C LEU A 184 5.58 -3.65 3.70
N GLY A 185 6.68 -2.91 3.86
CA GLY A 185 8.01 -3.45 4.17
C GLY A 185 8.23 -3.80 5.64
N VAL A 186 7.31 -3.43 6.54
CA VAL A 186 7.45 -3.69 7.98
C VAL A 186 6.89 -5.08 8.33
N PRO A 187 7.62 -5.91 9.11
CA PRO A 187 7.11 -7.19 9.59
C PRO A 187 5.87 -7.04 10.49
N ASN A 188 4.83 -7.84 10.27
CA ASN A 188 3.63 -7.82 11.11
C ASN A 188 3.92 -8.16 12.58
N THR A 189 4.95 -8.97 12.85
CA THR A 189 5.38 -9.29 14.22
C THR A 189 5.82 -8.06 15.01
N ILE A 190 6.23 -7.00 14.31
CA ILE A 190 6.58 -5.69 14.89
C ILE A 190 5.37 -4.76 14.83
N LEU A 191 4.74 -4.62 13.67
CA LEU A 191 3.63 -3.67 13.45
C LEU A 191 2.42 -3.95 14.35
N ASP A 192 2.11 -5.24 14.57
CA ASP A 192 0.95 -5.68 15.35
C ASP A 192 1.33 -6.14 16.78
N LYS A 193 2.55 -5.82 17.24
CA LYS A 193 3.05 -6.26 18.55
C LYS A 193 2.17 -5.72 19.68
N PRO A 194 1.62 -6.58 20.57
CA PRO A 194 0.86 -6.12 21.73
C PRO A 194 1.81 -5.56 22.79
N GLY A 195 2.00 -4.24 22.82
CA GLY A 195 2.82 -3.55 23.83
C GLY A 195 3.77 -2.52 23.23
N ALA A 196 4.75 -2.08 24.02
CA ALA A 196 5.77 -1.15 23.55
C ALA A 196 6.77 -1.84 22.63
N LEU A 197 7.17 -1.13 21.56
CA LEU A 197 8.31 -1.50 20.74
C LEU A 197 9.62 -1.24 21.49
N ASP A 198 10.59 -2.13 21.36
CA ASP A 198 11.96 -1.85 21.77
C ASP A 198 12.64 -0.87 20.80
N ALA A 199 13.88 -0.48 21.09
CA ALA A 199 14.60 0.52 20.30
C ALA A 199 14.88 0.07 18.86
N GLU A 200 15.06 -1.23 18.61
CA GLU A 200 15.36 -1.74 17.27
C GLU A 200 14.07 -1.90 16.46
N GLU A 201 13.04 -2.47 17.07
CA GLU A 201 11.69 -2.54 16.51
C GLU A 201 11.17 -1.15 16.13
N ARG A 202 11.39 -0.16 16.99
CA ARG A 202 11.04 1.24 16.74
C ARG A 202 11.75 1.78 15.51
N ARG A 203 13.07 1.58 15.38
CA ARG A 203 13.83 2.03 14.20
C ARG A 203 13.27 1.43 12.91
N ILE A 204 12.90 0.16 12.93
CA ILE A 204 12.32 -0.51 11.75
C ILE A 204 11.00 0.16 11.34
N VAL A 205 10.14 0.48 12.30
CA VAL A 205 8.88 1.18 12.02
C VAL A 205 9.13 2.61 11.54
N GLU A 206 10.07 3.34 12.16
CA GLU A 206 10.38 4.74 11.82
C GLU A 206 11.01 4.91 10.42
N GLN A 207 11.40 3.82 9.74
CA GLN A 207 11.83 3.86 8.34
C GLN A 207 10.67 3.92 7.33
N HIS A 208 9.43 3.61 7.74
CA HIS A 208 8.34 3.53 6.77
C HIS A 208 8.06 4.84 6.00
N PRO A 209 8.22 6.06 6.55
CA PRO A 209 8.01 7.27 5.77
C PRO A 209 9.06 7.42 4.67
N ARG A 210 10.33 7.10 4.98
CA ARG A 210 11.41 7.06 3.98
C ARG A 210 11.12 6.05 2.89
N HIS A 211 10.67 4.85 3.24
CA HIS A 211 10.26 3.87 2.25
C HIS A 211 9.05 4.35 1.42
N SER A 212 8.08 5.04 2.02
CA SER A 212 6.95 5.63 1.28
C SER A 212 7.44 6.64 0.24
N GLU A 213 8.34 7.55 0.61
CA GLU A 213 8.95 8.51 -0.31
C GLU A 213 9.68 7.80 -1.45
N GLU A 214 10.55 6.83 -1.14
CA GLU A 214 11.34 6.10 -2.14
C GLU A 214 10.47 5.29 -3.11
N ILE A 215 9.37 4.69 -2.63
CA ILE A 215 8.43 3.94 -3.47
C ILE A 215 7.68 4.89 -4.40
N LEU A 216 7.12 5.98 -3.86
CA LEU A 216 6.31 6.93 -4.64
C LEU A 216 7.16 7.71 -5.65
N ALA A 217 8.40 8.05 -5.31
CA ALA A 217 9.34 8.74 -6.21
C ALA A 217 9.67 7.94 -7.48
N ARG A 218 9.54 6.60 -7.45
CA ARG A 218 9.74 5.73 -8.62
C ARG A 218 8.55 5.71 -9.56
N VAL A 219 7.38 6.17 -9.12
CA VAL A 219 6.17 6.26 -9.93
C VAL A 219 6.02 7.70 -10.41
N ALA A 220 6.28 7.96 -11.69
CA ALA A 220 6.30 9.33 -12.23
C ALA A 220 5.04 10.15 -11.89
N ALA A 221 3.87 9.52 -11.88
CA ALA A 221 2.59 10.16 -11.52
C ALA A 221 2.46 10.53 -10.02
N PHE A 222 3.25 9.91 -9.14
CA PHE A 222 3.24 10.17 -7.70
C PHE A 222 4.53 10.83 -7.19
N ALA A 223 5.49 11.10 -8.06
CA ALA A 223 6.76 11.72 -7.68
C ALA A 223 6.57 13.11 -7.04
N ALA A 224 5.57 13.87 -7.45
CA ALA A 224 5.27 15.18 -6.85
C ALA A 224 4.77 15.09 -5.39
N ILE A 225 4.13 13.99 -5.01
CA ILE A 225 3.58 13.78 -3.66
C ILE A 225 4.52 12.98 -2.74
N SER A 226 5.63 12.44 -3.26
CA SER A 226 6.47 11.51 -2.53
C SER A 226 7.08 12.14 -1.27
N GLU A 227 7.56 13.39 -1.35
CA GLU A 227 8.11 14.08 -0.18
C GLU A 227 7.02 14.46 0.83
N ILE A 228 5.79 14.76 0.36
CA ILE A 228 4.65 15.03 1.24
C ILE A 228 4.37 13.79 2.08
N ALA A 229 4.24 12.64 1.41
CA ALA A 229 4.08 11.33 2.02
C ALA A 229 5.29 10.97 2.91
N GLY A 230 6.52 11.28 2.52
CA GLY A 230 7.73 10.96 3.31
C GLY A 230 7.90 11.75 4.59
N ALA A 231 7.38 12.97 4.63
CA ALA A 231 7.58 13.90 5.75
C ALA A 231 6.41 13.93 6.75
N HIS A 232 5.43 13.02 6.66
CA HIS A 232 4.23 13.05 7.52
C HIS A 232 4.51 12.85 9.03
N HIS A 233 5.70 12.37 9.39
CA HIS A 233 6.17 12.26 10.78
C HIS A 233 7.26 13.29 11.16
N GLU A 234 7.57 14.23 10.26
CA GLU A 234 8.45 15.36 10.57
C GLU A 234 7.75 16.38 11.48
N ARG A 235 8.53 17.05 12.32
CA ARG A 235 8.05 18.04 13.30
C ARG A 235 8.74 19.37 13.10
N LEU A 236 8.04 20.48 13.38
CA LEU A 236 8.57 21.82 13.12
C LEU A 236 9.92 22.11 13.82
N ASP A 237 10.12 21.53 15.00
CA ASP A 237 11.34 21.66 15.80
C ASP A 237 12.50 20.74 15.36
N GLY A 238 12.27 19.89 14.36
CA GLY A 238 13.24 18.90 13.87
C GLY A 238 13.36 17.66 14.76
N SER A 239 12.46 17.46 15.74
CA SER A 239 12.41 16.24 16.56
C SER A 239 11.70 15.06 15.88
N GLY A 240 11.15 15.28 14.68
CA GLY A 240 10.52 14.26 13.86
C GLY A 240 11.50 13.35 13.12
N TYR A 241 10.95 12.52 12.24
CA TYR A 241 11.69 11.54 11.45
C TYR A 241 11.04 11.41 10.06
N PRO A 242 11.75 10.91 9.03
CA PRO A 242 13.03 10.20 9.06
C PRO A 242 14.30 11.09 9.02
N ASP A 243 14.18 12.35 8.60
CA ASP A 243 15.34 13.22 8.32
C ASP A 243 15.57 14.30 9.39
N GLY A 244 14.58 14.55 10.26
CA GLY A 244 14.63 15.63 11.24
C GLY A 244 14.51 17.00 10.60
N ARG A 245 13.66 17.10 9.56
CA ARG A 245 13.42 18.35 8.81
C ARG A 245 12.86 19.41 9.74
N ARG A 246 13.39 20.62 9.65
CA ARG A 246 12.86 21.77 10.39
C ARG A 246 11.82 22.53 9.58
N VAL A 247 11.11 23.44 10.23
CA VAL A 247 10.05 24.25 9.62
C VAL A 247 10.41 24.82 8.25
N GLU A 248 11.64 25.29 8.03
CA GLU A 248 12.09 25.88 6.76
C GLU A 248 12.11 24.88 5.59
N GLN A 249 12.19 23.59 5.89
CA GLN A 249 12.25 22.48 4.92
C GLN A 249 10.88 21.81 4.72
N LEU A 250 9.87 22.19 5.51
CA LEU A 250 8.55 21.59 5.47
C LEU A 250 7.59 22.49 4.68
N SER A 251 7.11 21.99 3.54
CA SER A 251 6.06 22.66 2.76
C SER A 251 4.75 22.73 3.54
N LEU A 252 3.81 23.56 3.08
CA LEU A 252 2.48 23.61 3.70
C LEU A 252 1.79 22.23 3.64
N ALA A 253 1.88 21.53 2.50
CA ALA A 253 1.25 20.23 2.34
C ALA A 253 1.81 19.16 3.30
N MET A 254 3.14 19.15 3.53
CA MET A 254 3.77 18.28 4.52
C MET A 254 3.21 18.54 5.93
N ARG A 255 3.08 19.82 6.30
CA ARG A 255 2.56 20.23 7.61
C ARG A 255 1.08 19.89 7.79
N ILE A 256 0.28 20.03 6.72
CA ILE A 256 -1.13 19.63 6.71
C ILE A 256 -1.24 18.12 6.96
N LEU A 257 -0.49 17.31 6.20
CA LEU A 257 -0.56 15.87 6.32
C LEU A 257 -0.12 15.37 7.69
N ALA A 258 0.94 15.94 8.26
CA ALA A 258 1.39 15.61 9.62
C ALA A 258 0.32 15.91 10.69
N VAL A 259 -0.38 17.03 10.58
CA VAL A 259 -1.49 17.37 11.51
C VAL A 259 -2.67 16.42 11.33
N ALA A 260 -3.02 16.09 10.07
CA ALA A 260 -4.10 15.17 9.75
C ALA A 260 -3.83 13.75 10.30
N ASP A 261 -2.63 13.22 10.09
CA ASP A 261 -2.23 11.90 10.60
C ASP A 261 -2.23 11.85 12.13
N VAL A 262 -1.63 12.85 12.81
CA VAL A 262 -1.63 12.89 14.28
C VAL A 262 -3.05 12.95 14.85
N PHE A 263 -3.93 13.74 14.27
CA PHE A 263 -5.32 13.84 14.73
C PHE A 263 -6.11 12.55 14.50
N GLU A 264 -6.01 11.96 13.31
CA GLU A 264 -6.64 10.66 13.02
C GLU A 264 -6.12 9.62 14.00
N ALA A 265 -4.79 9.53 14.17
CA ALA A 265 -4.17 8.55 15.03
C ALA A 265 -4.59 8.70 16.49
N MET A 266 -4.98 9.90 16.97
CA MET A 266 -5.53 10.14 18.31
C MET A 266 -7.01 9.74 18.45
N THR A 267 -7.81 9.97 17.42
CA THR A 267 -9.26 9.75 17.42
C THR A 267 -9.67 8.36 16.91
N ALA A 268 -8.75 7.61 16.31
CA ALA A 268 -8.98 6.23 15.90
C ALA A 268 -9.19 5.29 17.09
N GLU A 269 -10.21 4.43 16.99
CA GLU A 269 -10.39 3.29 17.89
C GLU A 269 -9.31 2.23 17.62
N ARG A 270 -8.63 1.77 18.67
CA ARG A 270 -7.67 0.66 18.59
C ARG A 270 -8.03 -0.41 19.63
N PRO A 271 -7.76 -1.71 19.40
CA PRO A 271 -8.15 -2.78 20.33
C PRO A 271 -7.59 -2.67 21.75
N TYR A 272 -6.52 -1.89 21.95
CA TYR A 272 -5.92 -1.62 23.26
C TYR A 272 -6.08 -0.17 23.73
N ARG A 273 -6.79 0.68 22.97
CA ARG A 273 -6.97 2.10 23.29
C ARG A 273 -8.32 2.60 22.79
N THR A 274 -9.19 2.98 23.73
CA THR A 274 -10.43 3.70 23.41
C THR A 274 -10.09 4.97 22.63
N ALA A 275 -10.86 5.27 21.58
CA ALA A 275 -10.75 6.52 20.84
C ALA A 275 -10.85 7.70 21.81
N MET A 276 -9.99 8.71 21.63
CA MET A 276 -10.16 9.98 22.32
C MET A 276 -11.32 10.74 21.68
N THR A 277 -12.05 11.51 22.48
CA THR A 277 -13.05 12.42 21.90
C THR A 277 -12.36 13.49 21.07
N THR A 278 -13.05 14.01 20.06
CA THR A 278 -12.56 15.09 19.20
C THR A 278 -12.04 16.27 20.02
N GLU A 279 -12.79 16.70 21.03
CA GLU A 279 -12.42 17.83 21.89
C GLU A 279 -11.10 17.55 22.61
N ARG A 280 -10.92 16.32 23.11
CA ARG A 280 -9.70 15.94 23.82
C ARG A 280 -8.50 15.87 22.88
N ALA A 281 -8.67 15.35 21.66
CA ALA A 281 -7.61 15.30 20.66
C ALA A 281 -7.17 16.72 20.26
N LEU A 282 -8.13 17.61 19.99
CA LEU A 282 -7.85 19.03 19.68
C LEU A 282 -7.13 19.73 20.84
N ASP A 283 -7.52 19.50 22.09
CA ASP A 283 -6.84 20.05 23.27
C ASP A 283 -5.38 19.61 23.40
N LEU A 284 -5.05 18.39 22.98
CA LEU A 284 -3.68 17.89 22.99
C LEU A 284 -2.86 18.49 21.85
N ILE A 285 -3.40 18.48 20.64
CA ILE A 285 -2.74 19.04 19.44
C ILE A 285 -2.51 20.54 19.58
N ARG A 286 -3.43 21.28 20.22
CA ARG A 286 -3.27 22.71 20.51
C ARG A 286 -2.05 23.01 21.39
N LYS A 287 -1.63 22.07 22.25
CA LYS A 287 -0.42 22.22 23.07
C LYS A 287 0.87 22.01 22.27
N GLU A 288 0.79 21.26 21.18
CA GLU A 288 1.91 21.01 20.26
C GLU A 288 1.99 22.05 19.13
N ALA A 289 0.93 22.85 18.94
CA ALA A 289 0.82 23.88 17.92
C ALA A 289 1.90 24.97 18.08
N GLY A 290 2.63 25.24 16.99
CA GLY A 290 3.73 26.20 16.95
C GLY A 290 5.05 25.67 17.51
N LEU A 291 5.06 24.49 18.14
CA LEU A 291 6.26 23.82 18.64
C LEU A 291 6.63 22.65 17.72
N GLN A 292 5.76 21.65 17.65
CA GLN A 292 5.97 20.43 16.88
C GLN A 292 5.04 20.34 15.68
N LEU A 293 3.82 20.89 15.81
CA LEU A 293 2.80 20.91 14.77
C LEU A 293 2.54 22.33 14.27
N CYS A 294 2.11 22.48 13.02
CA CYS A 294 1.86 23.79 12.44
C CYS A 294 0.60 24.45 13.02
N ALA A 295 0.77 25.56 13.73
CA ALA A 295 -0.34 26.29 14.36
C ALA A 295 -1.42 26.72 13.37
N VAL A 296 -1.03 27.10 12.14
CA VAL A 296 -1.99 27.46 11.08
C VAL A 296 -2.83 26.26 10.65
N CYS A 297 -2.21 25.08 10.49
CA CYS A 297 -2.91 23.85 10.12
C CYS A 297 -3.81 23.36 11.27
N VAL A 298 -3.36 23.46 12.52
CA VAL A 298 -4.17 23.13 13.71
C VAL A 298 -5.38 24.06 13.80
N GLY A 299 -5.19 25.37 13.59
CA GLY A 299 -6.30 26.32 13.61
C GLY A 299 -7.32 26.07 12.48
N ALA A 300 -6.88 25.62 11.31
CA ALA A 300 -7.78 25.19 10.23
C ALA A 300 -8.54 23.91 10.59
N LEU A 301 -7.87 22.91 11.15
CA LEU A 301 -8.51 21.69 11.66
C LEU A 301 -9.62 22.00 12.68
N GLU A 302 -9.36 22.92 13.61
CA GLU A 302 -10.35 23.36 14.60
C GLU A 302 -11.57 24.02 13.95
N GLN A 303 -11.38 24.83 12.91
CA GLN A 303 -12.46 25.46 12.18
C GLN A 303 -13.36 24.44 11.47
N THR A 304 -12.77 23.43 10.84
CA THR A 304 -13.51 22.32 10.21
C THR A 304 -14.45 21.63 11.19
N PHE A 305 -14.01 21.37 12.43
CA PHE A 305 -14.87 20.73 13.43
C PHE A 305 -15.85 21.69 14.13
N ALA A 306 -15.55 22.99 14.17
CA ALA A 306 -16.42 24.00 14.76
C ALA A 306 -17.60 24.40 13.85
N SER A 307 -17.45 24.32 12.53
CA SER A 307 -18.53 24.60 11.57
C SER A 307 -19.64 23.54 11.56
N GLY A 308 -19.45 22.40 12.25
CA GLY A 308 -20.39 21.28 12.24
C GLY A 308 -20.41 20.52 10.91
N GLU A 309 -19.54 20.91 9.96
CA GLU A 309 -19.28 20.14 8.76
C GLU A 309 -18.52 18.89 9.21
N THR A 310 -19.24 17.76 9.25
CA THR A 310 -18.58 16.47 9.34
C THR A 310 -17.65 16.39 8.11
N PRO A 311 -16.37 15.99 8.25
CA PRO A 311 -15.45 15.90 7.11
C PRO A 311 -16.19 15.27 5.94
N VAL A 312 -16.17 15.94 4.78
CA VAL A 312 -17.01 15.59 3.64
C VAL A 312 -16.79 14.11 3.38
N ARG A 313 -17.82 13.30 3.66
CA ARG A 313 -17.84 11.91 3.19
C ARG A 313 -17.78 12.04 1.68
N LEU A 314 -16.61 11.84 1.09
CA LEU A 314 -16.44 11.83 -0.35
C LEU A 314 -17.24 10.64 -0.89
N SER A 315 -18.51 10.90 -1.19
CA SER A 315 -19.35 10.00 -1.95
C SER A 315 -18.73 9.88 -3.33
N VAL A 316 -18.17 8.70 -3.61
CA VAL A 316 -17.77 8.30 -4.95
C VAL A 316 -19.02 8.41 -5.85
N PRO A 317 -18.98 9.17 -6.96
CA PRO A 317 -20.02 9.07 -7.97
C PRO A 317 -20.04 7.62 -8.49
N ALA A 318 -21.22 7.00 -8.46
CA ALA A 318 -21.45 5.63 -8.93
C ALA A 318 -20.97 5.38 -10.36
#